data_AF-A0A7V3WK26-F1
#
_entry.id   AF-A0A7V3WK26-F1
#
_cell.length_a   1.000
_cell.length_b   1.000
_cell.length_c   1.000
_cell.angle_alpha   90.00
_cell.angle_beta   90.00
_cell.angle_gamma   90.00
#
_symmetry.space_group_name_H-M   'P 1'
#
loop_
_entity.id
_entity.type
_entity.pdbx_description
1 polymer ?
#
loop_
_entity_poly.entity_id
_entity_poly.type
_entity_poly.pdbx_seq_one_letter_code
_entity_poly.pdbx_strand_id
1 'polypeptide(L)' 'MDSKLLLDKIVSSLEEKKAKDISTIDIGNITILSDYFVICSGTSTTHIKSLADTVMEKLDEAGIRV' A
#
# COMPACT_ATOMS: atom_id res chain seq x y z
N MET A 1 -9.71 2.36 -14.25
CA MET A 1 -8.92 1.15 -14.61
C MET A 1 -7.67 1.07 -13.70
N ASP A 2 -7.74 1.63 -12.48
CA ASP A 2 -6.53 2.19 -11.83
C ASP A 2 -6.22 1.60 -10.46
N SER A 3 -7.24 1.17 -9.68
CA SER A 3 -7.02 0.69 -8.30
C SER A 3 -6.12 -0.55 -8.22
N LYS A 4 -6.18 -1.44 -9.22
CA LYS A 4 -5.35 -2.65 -9.25
C LYS A 4 -3.89 -2.37 -9.63
N LEU A 5 -3.65 -1.41 -10.52
CA LEU A 5 -2.29 -0.98 -10.87
C LEU A 5 -1.64 -0.26 -9.68
N LEU A 6 -2.43 0.53 -8.94
CA LEU A 6 -1.99 1.17 -7.71
C LEU A 6 -1.62 0.14 -6.64
N LEU A 7 -2.48 -0.86 -6.45
CA LEU A 7 -2.25 -1.96 -5.52
C LEU A 7 -0.91 -2.63 -5.81
N ASP A 8 -0.66 -2.99 -7.06
CA ASP A 8 0.56 -3.66 -7.48
C ASP A 8 1.82 -2.80 -7.22
N LYS A 9 1.75 -1.49 -7.52
CA LYS A 9 2.83 -0.55 -7.17
C LYS A 9 3.09 -0.45 -5.68
N ILE A 10 2.03 -0.39 -4.86
CA ILE A 10 2.14 -0.33 -3.40
C ILE A 10 2.77 -1.62 -2.88
N VAL A 11 2.27 -2.79 -3.31
CA VAL A 11 2.79 -4.09 -2.91
C VAL A 11 4.26 -4.23 -3.30
N SER A 12 4.62 -3.91 -4.54
CA SER A 12 6.02 -3.94 -5.00
C SER A 12 6.91 -3.01 -4.16
N SER A 13 6.43 -1.82 -3.80
CA SER A 13 7.20 -0.88 -2.96
C SER A 13 7.38 -1.40 -1.53
N LEU A 14 6.36 -2.07 -0.98
CA LEU A 14 6.43 -2.73 0.33
C LEU A 14 7.40 -3.92 0.30
N GLU A 15 7.42 -4.70 -0.79
CA GLU A 15 8.36 -5.80 -0.99
C GLU A 15 9.81 -5.30 -1.12
N GLU A 16 10.05 -4.23 -1.89
CA GLU A 16 11.38 -3.61 -2.03
C GLU A 16 11.96 -3.18 -0.68
N LYS A 17 11.10 -2.63 0.19
CA LYS A 17 11.47 -2.23 1.55
C LYS A 17 11.47 -3.38 2.56
N LYS A 18 11.25 -4.63 2.13
CA LYS A 18 11.23 -5.85 2.97
C LYS A 18 10.16 -5.82 4.07
N ALA A 19 8.97 -5.30 3.75
CA ALA A 19 7.81 -5.48 4.60
C ALA A 19 7.48 -6.98 4.76
N LYS A 20 6.96 -7.34 5.93
CA LYS A 20 6.53 -8.70 6.23
C LYS A 20 5.02 -8.82 6.13
N ASP A 21 4.52 -10.03 5.91
CA ASP A 21 3.09 -10.37 5.98
C ASP A 21 2.20 -9.43 5.14
N ILE A 22 2.63 -9.13 3.90
CA ILE A 22 1.87 -8.29 2.99
C ILE A 22 0.63 -9.08 2.55
N SER A 23 -0.55 -8.57 2.88
CA SER A 23 -1.84 -9.15 2.52
C SER A 23 -2.74 -8.09 1.90
N THR A 24 -3.33 -8.41 0.75
CA THR A 24 -4.29 -7.54 0.06
C THR A 24 -5.69 -8.09 0.19
N ILE A 25 -6.63 -7.28 0.66
CA ILE A 25 -8.03 -7.64 0.86
C ILE A 25 -8.88 -6.82 -0.12
N ASP A 26 -9.65 -7.50 -0.96
CA ASP A 26 -10.63 -6.85 -1.83
C ASP A 26 -11.95 -6.64 -1.05
N ILE A 27 -12.33 -5.37 -0.90
CA ILE A 27 -13.51 -4.91 -0.15
C ILE A 27 -14.47 -4.11 -1.04
N GLY A 28 -14.23 -4.03 -2.36
CA GLY A 28 -15.10 -3.29 -3.27
C GLY A 28 -16.55 -3.80 -3.28
N ASN A 29 -16.76 -5.06 -2.87
CA ASN A 29 -18.09 -5.67 -2.72
C ASN A 29 -18.72 -5.48 -1.34
N ILE A 30 -17.97 -4.98 -0.36
CA ILE A 30 -18.41 -4.80 1.03
C ILE A 30 -18.66 -3.31 1.33
N THR A 31 -17.88 -2.41 0.73
CA THR A 31 -17.95 -0.98 1.01
C THR A 31 -17.64 -0.14 -0.23
N ILE A 32 -18.44 0.90 -0.44
CA ILE A 32 -18.31 1.88 -1.54
C ILE A 32 -17.21 2.94 -1.30
N LEU A 33 -16.57 2.93 -0.14
CA LEU A 33 -15.55 3.92 0.23
C LEU A 33 -14.16 3.54 -0.31
N SER A 34 -13.86 2.24 -0.44
CA SER A 34 -12.54 1.76 -0.85
C SER A 34 -12.64 0.40 -1.54
N ASP A 35 -11.80 0.20 -2.58
CA ASP A 35 -11.76 -1.04 -3.36
C ASP A 35 -10.87 -2.11 -2.70
N TYR A 36 -9.74 -1.70 -2.10
CA TYR A 36 -8.71 -2.61 -1.60
C TYR A 36 -8.09 -2.13 -0.29
N PHE A 37 -7.89 -3.06 0.64
CA PHE A 37 -7.00 -2.88 1.80
C PHE A 37 -5.67 -3.58 1.57
N VAL A 38 -4.58 -2.93 1.97
CA VAL A 38 -3.24 -3.54 2.04
C VAL A 38 -2.79 -3.53 3.48
N ILE A 39 -2.51 -4.70 4.03
CA ILE A 39 -2.00 -4.88 5.40
C ILE A 39 -0.57 -5.40 5.28
N CYS A 40 0.35 -4.80 6.02
CA CYS A 40 1.72 -5.29 6.12
C CYS A 40 2.27 -5.05 7.52
N SER A 41 3.29 -5.81 7.88
CA SER A 41 3.99 -5.76 9.16
C SER A 41 5.43 -5.27 8.95
N GLY A 42 5.87 -4.36 9.82
CA GLY A 42 7.26 -3.93 9.89
C GLY A 42 7.98 -4.56 11.07
N THR A 43 9.32 -4.54 11.02
CA THR A 43 10.16 -5.11 12.09
C THR A 43 10.43 -4.16 13.26
N SER A 44 10.22 -2.85 13.08
CA SER A 44 10.42 -1.81 14.08
C SER A 44 9.61 -0.57 13.70
N THR A 45 9.34 0.33 14.63
CA THR A 45 8.60 1.59 14.39
C THR A 45 9.23 2.44 13.30
N THR A 46 10.57 2.53 13.27
CA THR A 46 11.30 3.24 12.20
C THR A 46 11.12 2.58 10.85
N HIS A 47 11.08 1.24 10.81
CA HIS A 47 10.85 0.49 9.57
C HIS A 47 9.43 0.72 9.06
N ILE A 48 8.43 0.64 9.95
CA ILE A 48 7.01 0.93 9.62
C ILE A 48 6.88 2.35 9.07
N LYS A 49 7.51 3.33 9.71
CA LYS A 49 7.48 4.72 9.24
C LYS A 49 8.09 4.87 7.85
N SER A 50 9.26 4.26 7.63
CA SER A 50 9.91 4.21 6.31
C SER A 50 9.05 3.56 5.22
N LEU A 51 8.27 2.51 5.57
CA LEU A 51 7.33 1.88 4.64
C LEU A 51 6.20 2.83 4.27
N ALA A 52 5.59 3.48 5.27
CA ALA A 52 4.53 4.44 5.05
C ALA A 52 4.99 5.64 4.20
N ASP A 53 6.17 6.20 4.51
CA ASP A 53 6.75 7.32 3.77
C ASP A 53 6.98 6.95 2.30
N THR A 54 7.53 5.76 2.03
CA THR A 54 7.74 5.27 0.65
C THR A 54 6.44 5.05 -0.11
N VAL A 55 5.41 4.53 0.55
CA VAL A 55 4.08 4.38 -0.08
C VAL A 55 3.50 5.76 -0.40
N MET A 56 3.61 6.74 0.49
CA MET A 56 3.16 8.12 0.25
C MET A 56 3.90 8.77 -0.92
N GLU A 57 5.22 8.63 -1.00
CA GLU A 57 6.01 9.15 -2.14
C GLU A 57 5.55 8.52 -3.46
N LYS A 58 5.31 7.21 -3.50
CA LYS A 58 4.86 6.49 -4.70
C LYS A 58 3.45 6.89 -5.14
N LEU A 59 2.60 7.26 -4.19
CA LEU A 59 1.26 7.76 -4.45
C LEU A 59 1.30 9.20 -5.00
N ASP A 60 2.17 10.05 -4.45
CA ASP A 60 2.36 11.41 -4.93
C ASP A 60 2.97 11.43 -6.34
N GLU A 61 3.94 10.54 -6.63
CA GLU A 61 4.47 10.29 -7.99
C GLU A 61 3.37 9.83 -8.97
N ALA A 62 2.36 9.11 -8.48
CA ALA A 62 1.21 8.70 -9.28
C ALA A 62 0.15 9.81 -9.43
N GLY A 63 0.37 10.98 -8.83
CA GLY A 63 -0.57 12.11 -8.85
C GLY A 63 -1.78 11.92 -7.94
N ILE A 64 -1.72 11.00 -6.99
CA ILE A 64 -2.81 10.68 -6.07
C ILE A 64 -2.45 11.22 -4.69
N ARG A 65 -3.18 12.26 -4.28
CA ARG A 65 -3.08 12.84 -2.93
C ARG A 65 -4.10 12.18 -2.01
N VAL A 66 -3.61 11.62 -0.90
CA VAL A 66 -4.40 11.00 0.17
C VAL A 66 -4.39 11.89 1.40
#